data_AF-A0A6J1D1D7-F1
#
_entry.id   AF-A0A6J1D1D7-F1
#
_cell.length_a   1.000
_cell.length_b   1.000
_cell.length_c   1.000
_cell.angle_alpha   90.00
_cell.angle_beta   90.00
_cell.angle_gamma   90.00
#
_symmetry.space_group_name_H-M   'P 1'
#
loop_
_entity.id
_entity.type
_entity.pdbx_description
1 polymer ?
#
loop_
_entity_poly.entity_id
_entity_poly.type
_entity_poly.pdbx_seq_one_letter_code
_entity_poly.pdbx_strand_id
1 'polypeptide(L)'
;MASSISTSRAFSSLFTAFALIFFIVSPLVDAHSSAPAPAPAPASDGTSIDQGIAYVLMLLALVLTYLIHPLDASSYNFFLN
;
A
#
# COMPACT_ATOMS: atom_id res chain seq x y z
N MET A 1 8.83 -24.74 9.24
CA MET A 1 8.04 -23.99 10.26
C MET A 1 8.67 -22.66 10.64
N ALA A 2 9.98 -22.59 10.95
CA ALA A 2 10.67 -21.34 11.29
C ALA A 2 10.70 -20.29 10.14
N SER A 3 10.81 -20.73 8.88
CA SER A 3 10.79 -19.83 7.72
C SER A 3 9.46 -19.08 7.59
N SER A 4 8.33 -19.78 7.61
CA SER A 4 6.97 -19.19 7.55
C SER A 4 6.71 -18.18 8.69
N ILE A 5 7.22 -18.45 9.90
CA ILE A 5 7.13 -17.54 11.05
C ILE A 5 7.97 -16.27 10.82
N SER A 6 9.17 -16.41 10.23
CA SER A 6 10.03 -15.27 9.91
C SER A 6 9.44 -14.42 8.79
N THR A 7 8.90 -15.02 7.74
CA THR A 7 8.24 -14.29 6.65
C THR A 7 6.98 -13.60 7.15
N SER A 8 6.15 -14.29 7.95
CA SER A 8 4.95 -13.71 8.57
C SER A 8 5.27 -12.49 9.45
N ARG A 9 6.38 -12.54 10.20
CA ARG A 9 6.85 -11.41 11.01
C ARG A 9 7.34 -10.23 10.17
N ALA A 10 8.07 -10.50 9.08
CA ALA A 10 8.50 -9.46 8.15
C ALA A 10 7.30 -8.79 7.45
N PHE A 11 6.30 -9.57 7.02
CA PHE A 11 5.07 -9.03 6.43
C PHE A 11 4.26 -8.21 7.42
N SER A 12 4.09 -8.71 8.65
CA SER A 12 3.44 -7.94 9.71
C SER A 12 4.17 -6.63 9.99
N SER A 13 5.50 -6.66 10.07
CA SER A 13 6.33 -5.47 10.31
C SER A 13 6.17 -4.44 9.19
N LEU A 14 6.17 -4.88 7.93
CA LEU A 14 5.99 -3.99 6.78
C LEU A 14 4.58 -3.37 6.76
N PHE A 15 3.56 -4.18 7.04
CA PHE A 15 2.17 -3.71 7.12
C PHE A 15 1.99 -2.67 8.22
N THR A 16 2.55 -2.91 9.42
CA THR A 16 2.50 -1.96 10.54
C THR A 16 3.22 -0.65 10.20
N ALA A 17 4.40 -0.72 9.57
CA ALA A 17 5.12 0.48 9.12
C ALA A 17 4.31 1.27 8.09
N PHE A 18 3.69 0.59 7.13
CA PHE A 18 2.87 1.22 6.10
C PHE A 18 1.63 1.89 6.69
N ALA A 19 0.93 1.21 7.61
CA ALA A 19 -0.23 1.77 8.31
C ALA A 19 0.14 3.00 9.15
N LEU A 20 1.31 2.98 9.80
CA LEU A 20 1.81 4.12 10.58
C LEU A 20 2.12 5.32 9.67
N ILE A 21 2.80 5.08 8.55
CA ILE A 21 3.10 6.14 7.56
C ILE A 21 1.80 6.71 7.00
N PHE A 22 0.84 5.86 6.63
CA PHE A 22 -0.46 6.30 6.14
C PHE A 22 -1.19 7.14 7.19
N PHE A 23 -1.20 6.71 8.45
CA PHE A 23 -1.81 7.46 9.55
C PHE A 23 -1.15 8.83 9.77
N ILE A 24 0.19 8.91 9.68
CA ILE A 24 0.95 10.17 9.83
C ILE A 24 0.67 11.12 8.66
N VAL A 25 0.62 10.58 7.44
CA VAL A 25 0.48 11.37 6.21
C VAL A 25 -0.99 11.74 5.94
N SER A 26 -1.96 11.00 6.49
CA SER A 26 -3.37 11.28 6.32
C SER A 26 -3.74 12.57 7.07
N PRO A 27 -4.02 13.69 6.38
CA PRO A 27 -4.47 14.90 7.05
C PRO A 27 -5.80 14.57 7.76
N LEU A 28 -5.86 14.81 9.06
CA LEU A 28 -7.11 14.76 9.82
C LEU A 28 -8.03 15.82 9.21
N VAL A 29 -9.03 15.38 8.43
CA VAL A 29 -9.95 16.29 7.73
C VAL A 29 -10.83 16.93 8.80
N ASP A 30 -10.44 18.12 9.25
CA ASP A 30 -11.22 18.91 10.19
C ASP A 30 -12.33 19.62 9.40
N ALA A 31 -13.56 19.14 9.52
CA ALA A 31 -14.73 19.76 8.90
C ALA A 31 -15.16 20.99 9.72
N HIS A 32 -14.30 22.00 9.81
CA HIS A 32 -14.66 23.28 10.43
C HIS A 32 -15.63 24.05 9.52
N SER A 33 -16.94 23.87 9.78
CA SER A 33 -18.00 24.68 9.17
C SER A 33 -18.02 26.08 9.79
N SER A 34 -17.17 26.97 9.28
CA SER A 34 -17.32 28.42 9.48
C SER A 34 -18.11 28.97 8.29
N ALA A 35 -19.43 29.11 8.43
CA ALA A 35 -20.35 29.44 7.35
C ALA A 35 -19.95 30.71 6.55
N PRO A 36 -19.56 30.58 5.27
CA PRO A 36 -19.53 31.67 4.30
C PRO A 36 -20.75 31.53 3.36
N ALA A 37 -21.12 32.60 2.66
CA ALA A 37 -22.19 32.60 1.65
C ALA A 37 -22.06 31.41 0.67
N PRO A 38 -23.15 30.92 0.01
CA PRO A 38 -23.10 29.70 -0.81
C PRO A 38 -21.98 29.75 -1.85
N ALA A 39 -20.83 29.16 -1.52
CA ALA A 39 -19.74 28.96 -2.44
C ALA A 39 -20.18 27.85 -3.41
N PRO A 40 -19.74 27.88 -4.68
CA PRO A 40 -19.92 26.75 -5.58
C PRO A 40 -19.50 25.47 -4.86
N ALA A 41 -20.34 24.43 -4.92
CA ALA A 41 -20.07 23.17 -4.24
C ALA A 41 -18.64 22.71 -4.59
N PRO A 42 -17.79 22.39 -3.60
CA PRO A 42 -16.48 21.82 -3.88
C PRO A 42 -16.66 20.57 -4.75
N ALA A 43 -16.20 20.63 -6.00
CA ALA A 43 -16.10 19.45 -6.84
C ALA A 43 -14.84 18.69 -6.41
N SER A 44 -14.98 17.85 -5.38
CA SER A 44 -13.96 16.88 -5.03
C SER A 44 -14.05 15.71 -6.00
N ASP A 45 -13.41 15.84 -7.17
CA ASP A 45 -13.28 14.72 -8.11
C ASP A 45 -12.39 13.65 -7.46
N GLY A 46 -13.02 12.61 -6.91
CA GLY A 46 -12.37 11.48 -6.22
C GLY A 46 -11.33 10.72 -7.05
N THR A 47 -11.16 11.09 -8.33
CA THR A 47 -10.16 10.58 -9.27
C THR A 47 -8.73 10.64 -8.75
N SER A 48 -8.37 11.65 -7.96
CA SER A 48 -7.01 11.73 -7.40
C SER A 48 -6.71 10.62 -6.38
N ILE A 49 -7.71 10.20 -5.60
CA ILE A 49 -7.63 9.05 -4.68
C ILE A 49 -7.55 7.76 -5.49
N ASP A 50 -8.41 7.61 -6.50
CA ASP A 50 -8.43 6.43 -7.36
C ASP A 50 -7.11 6.27 -8.12
N GLN A 51 -6.51 7.36 -8.61
CA GLN A 51 -5.21 7.37 -9.27
C GLN A 51 -4.07 7.04 -8.30
N GLY A 52 -4.14 7.53 -7.05
CA GLY A 52 -3.19 7.14 -6.01
C GLY A 52 -3.23 5.65 -5.72
N ILE A 53 -4.44 5.08 -5.53
CA ILE A 53 -4.63 3.63 -5.35
C ILE A 53 -4.11 2.87 -6.59
N ALA A 54 -4.39 3.36 -7.80
CA ALA A 54 -3.89 2.75 -9.03
C ALA A 54 -2.36 2.70 -9.08
N TYR A 55 -1.66 3.78 -8.70
CA TYR A 55 -0.20 3.78 -8.64
C TYR A 55 0.36 2.84 -7.56
N VAL A 56 -0.28 2.77 -6.40
CA VAL A 56 0.12 1.84 -5.33
C VAL A 56 -0.05 0.39 -5.78
N LEU A 57 -1.18 0.06 -6.41
CA LEU A 57 -1.42 -1.26 -6.98
C LEU A 57 -0.43 -1.60 -8.10
N MET A 58 -0.08 -0.62 -8.94
CA MET A 58 0.92 -0.77 -9.99
C MET A 58 2.32 -1.07 -9.41
N LEU A 59 2.74 -0.34 -8.37
CA LEU A 59 4.01 -0.62 -7.69
C LEU A 59 4.00 -1.97 -6.98
N LEU A 60 2.89 -2.33 -6.31
CA LEU A 60 2.72 -3.63 -5.69
C LEU A 60 2.88 -4.75 -6.72
N ALA A 61 2.24 -4.62 -7.89
CA ALA A 61 2.37 -5.59 -8.98
C ALA A 61 3.81 -5.69 -9.50
N LEU A 62 4.51 -4.56 -9.65
CA LEU A 62 5.91 -4.54 -10.06
C LEU A 62 6.82 -5.25 -9.04
N VAL A 63 6.62 -5.01 -7.75
CA VAL A 63 7.36 -5.69 -6.68
C VAL A 63 7.05 -7.19 -6.67
N LEU A 64 5.77 -7.58 -6.73
CA LEU A 64 5.36 -8.99 -6.76
C LEU A 64 5.99 -9.73 -7.94
N THR A 65 5.93 -9.16 -9.13
CA THR A 65 6.53 -9.77 -10.34
C THR A 65 8.06 -9.87 -10.23
N TYR A 66 8.73 -8.85 -9.70
CA TYR A 66 10.18 -8.90 -9.47
C TYR A 66 10.58 -9.92 -8.40
N LEU A 67 9.76 -10.12 -7.37
CA LEU A 67 10.03 -11.09 -6.30
C LEU A 67 9.70 -12.54 -6.71
N ILE A 68 8.66 -12.76 -7.51
CA ILE A 68 8.30 -14.11 -7.98
C ILE A 68 9.39 -14.68 -8.92
N HIS A 69 10.06 -13.84 -9.72
CA HIS A 69 11.12 -14.25 -10.64
C HIS A 69 12.28 -15.03 -9.98
N PRO A 70 12.97 -14.51 -8.93
CA PRO A 70 14.02 -15.25 -8.23
C PRO A 70 13.46 -16.37 -7.34
N LEU A 71 12.23 -16.25 -6.82
CA LEU A 71 11.60 -17.29 -6.02
C LEU A 71 11.32 -18.55 -6.85
N ASP A 72 10.83 -18.40 -8.08
CA ASP A 72 10.61 -19.52 -9.00
C ASP A 72 11.94 -20.23 -9.32
N ALA A 73 12.98 -19.47 -9.70
CA ALA A 73 14.33 -20.02 -9.97
C ALA A 73 14.96 -20.72 -8.75
N SER A 74 14.74 -20.20 -7.53
CA SER A 74 15.20 -20.85 -6.31
C SER A 74 14.46 -22.14 -5.99
N SER A 75 13.17 -22.20 -6.33
CA SER A 75 12.33 -23.38 -6.13
C SER A 75 12.81 -24.54 -7.00
N TYR A 76 13.10 -24.30 -8.28
CA TYR A 76 13.69 -25.33 -9.16
C TYR A 76 15.02 -25.87 -8.63
N ASN A 77 15.92 -24.99 -8.17
CA ASN A 77 17.20 -25.43 -7.59
C ASN A 77 17.03 -26.27 -6.33
N PHE A 78 16.04 -25.94 -5.47
CA PHE A 78 15.73 -26.73 -4.29
C PHE A 78 15.22 -28.14 -4.60
N PHE A 79 14.46 -28.32 -5.68
CA PHE A 79 13.96 -29.65 -6.08
C PHE A 79 15.00 -30.53 -6.80
N LEU A 80 16.07 -29.93 -7.31
CA LEU A 80 17.13 -30.62 -8.06
C LEU A 80 18.37 -30.95 -7.23
N ASN A 81 18.38 -30.57 -5.95
CA ASN A 81 19.46 -30.82 -4.99
C ASN A 81 18.98 -31.71 -3.83
#